data_AF-A0A3Q1G202-F1
#
_entry.id   AF-A0A3Q1G202-F1
#
_cell.length_a   1.000
_cell.length_b   1.000
_cell.length_c   1.000
_cell.angle_alpha   90.00
_cell.angle_beta   90.00
_cell.angle_gamma   90.00
#
_symmetry.space_group_name_H-M   'P 1'
#
loop_
_entity.id
_entity.type
_entity.pdbx_description
1 polymer ?
#
loop_
_entity_poly.entity_id
_entity_poly.type
_entity_poly.pdbx_seq_one_letter_code
_entity_poly.pdbx_strand_id
1 'polypeptide(L)'
;MKSDISFPSSICTNPQCLSGEGPKQKVCLFRGGPETEDSLTFPERCEELWDRVEGVRHKLTRILNPAKLTPYLRQCKVIDEQDEDEVLNSTQYPLRISKAGRLLDILRGQGPRGLQAFMESLEFYHPDQYTQLTGEKEGPEGLTQFLLLEVRKLREQLRNSRMCERRLSQRCRMAEEERSRAEHKAQELRHERLQLERFG
;
A
#
# COMPACT_ATOMS: atom_id res chain seq x y z
N MET A 1 33.15 9.93 9.43
CA MET A 1 32.42 10.11 8.16
C MET A 1 31.00 10.53 8.50
N LYS A 2 30.76 11.84 8.59
CA LYS A 2 29.42 12.40 8.83
C LYS A 2 28.73 12.45 7.48
N SER A 3 27.65 11.70 7.31
CA SER A 3 26.83 11.77 6.10
C SER A 3 26.04 13.07 6.16
N ASP A 4 26.45 14.03 5.34
CA ASP A 4 25.70 15.26 5.08
C ASP A 4 24.35 14.89 4.46
N ILE A 5 23.29 14.91 5.29
CA ILE A 5 21.92 14.81 4.81
C ILE A 5 21.58 16.18 4.24
N SER A 6 21.79 16.34 2.94
CA SER A 6 21.33 17.51 2.20
C SER A 6 19.81 17.46 2.13
N PHE A 7 19.14 18.20 3.03
CA PHE A 7 17.71 18.46 2.91
C PHE A 7 17.49 19.35 1.68
N PRO A 8 16.62 18.99 0.73
CA PRO A 8 16.29 19.88 -0.37
C PRO A 8 15.71 21.17 0.18
N SER A 9 16.25 22.32 -0.25
CA SER A 9 15.88 23.70 0.14
C SER A 9 14.45 24.13 -0.22
N SER A 10 13.50 23.20 -0.23
CA SER A 10 12.08 23.41 -0.58
C SER A 10 11.15 23.27 0.63
N ILE A 11 11.70 23.14 1.85
CA ILE A 11 10.90 23.08 3.08
C ILE A 11 10.76 24.52 3.57
N CYS A 12 9.61 25.12 3.26
CA CYS A 12 9.29 26.54 3.47
C CYS A 12 9.55 26.97 4.93
N THR A 13 10.42 27.96 5.12
CA THR A 13 10.77 28.54 6.42
C THR A 13 10.55 30.05 6.50
N ASN A 14 9.70 30.64 5.66
CA ASN A 14 9.64 32.10 5.53
C ASN A 14 8.29 32.74 5.98
N PRO A 15 8.29 33.83 6.78
CA PRO A 15 7.09 34.57 7.23
C PRO A 15 6.32 35.32 6.12
N GLN A 16 6.74 35.21 4.87
CA GLN A 16 6.16 35.85 3.69
C GLN A 16 5.50 34.82 2.75
N CYS A 17 4.38 34.24 3.19
CA CYS A 17 3.21 34.06 2.30
C CYS A 17 2.58 35.42 1.90
N LEU A 18 3.20 36.53 2.32
CA LEU A 18 2.83 37.89 2.03
C LEU A 18 3.72 38.38 0.88
N SER A 19 3.10 38.60 -0.28
CA SER A 19 3.62 39.31 -1.46
C SER A 19 4.42 38.49 -2.48
N GLY A 20 3.76 38.12 -3.58
CA GLY A 20 4.42 37.98 -4.90
C GLY A 20 4.14 36.67 -5.63
N GLU A 21 3.54 36.80 -6.81
CA GLU A 21 3.05 35.73 -7.69
C GLU A 21 4.17 34.85 -8.30
N GLY A 22 3.95 33.53 -8.33
CA GLY A 22 4.79 32.55 -9.03
C GLY A 22 4.21 31.12 -8.94
N PRO A 23 4.42 30.24 -9.94
CA PRO A 23 3.70 28.98 -10.05
C PRO A 23 4.37 27.87 -9.22
N LYS A 24 4.32 27.99 -7.89
CA LYS A 24 4.55 26.89 -6.95
C LYS A 24 3.64 27.03 -5.74
N GLN A 25 2.33 26.96 -6.01
CA GLN A 25 1.34 26.67 -4.98
C GLN A 25 1.42 25.17 -4.67
N LYS A 26 2.27 24.78 -3.71
CA LYS A 26 1.99 23.56 -2.96
C LYS A 26 0.99 23.95 -1.89
N VAL A 27 -0.27 23.64 -2.20
CA VAL A 27 -1.44 23.79 -1.36
C VAL A 27 -1.19 23.09 -0.02
N CYS A 28 -1.49 23.77 1.09
CA CYS A 28 -1.66 23.15 2.39
C CYS A 28 -2.68 22.03 2.25
N LEU A 29 -2.28 20.77 2.46
CA LEU A 29 -3.19 19.62 2.44
C LEU A 29 -4.07 19.63 3.71
N PHE A 30 -5.09 20.49 3.66
CA PHE A 30 -6.41 20.35 4.27
C PHE A 30 -7.36 21.20 3.41
N ARG A 31 -7.39 20.93 2.10
CA ARG A 31 -8.31 21.63 1.21
C ARG A 31 -9.67 20.95 1.36
N GLY A 32 -10.59 21.63 2.05
CA GLY A 32 -12.00 21.24 2.15
C GLY A 32 -12.56 20.92 0.77
N GLY A 33 -13.07 19.69 0.62
CA GLY A 33 -13.90 19.28 -0.50
C GLY A 33 -15.29 19.93 -0.41
N PRO A 34 -16.05 19.95 -1.53
CA PRO A 34 -17.35 20.59 -1.58
C PRO A 34 -18.33 19.88 -0.66
N GLU A 35 -19.16 20.70 -0.04
CA GLU A 35 -20.12 20.38 1.01
C GLU A 35 -20.96 19.15 0.65
N THR A 36 -20.69 18.06 1.35
CA THR A 36 -21.59 16.93 1.52
C THR A 36 -21.76 16.76 3.02
N GLU A 37 -23.00 16.62 3.46
CA GLU A 37 -23.48 16.69 4.84
C GLU A 37 -22.86 15.61 5.76
N ASP A 38 -21.59 15.77 6.14
CA ASP A 38 -20.96 15.06 7.25
C ASP A 38 -20.14 16.08 8.07
N SER A 39 -20.86 16.73 8.99
CA SER A 39 -20.34 17.78 9.86
C SER A 39 -19.57 17.18 11.03
N LEU A 40 -18.47 16.49 10.72
CA LEU A 40 -17.44 16.21 11.71
C LEU A 40 -16.53 17.43 11.81
N THR A 41 -16.44 17.98 13.02
CA THR A 41 -15.58 19.11 13.35
C THR A 41 -14.11 18.76 13.09
N PHE A 42 -13.28 19.75 12.77
CA PHE A 42 -11.84 19.55 12.51
C PHE A 42 -11.10 18.72 13.59
N PRO A 43 -11.41 18.85 14.90
CA PRO A 43 -10.86 17.97 15.95
C PRO A 43 -11.29 16.51 15.81
N GLU A 44 -12.55 16.24 15.47
CA GLU A 44 -13.07 14.86 15.31
C GLU A 44 -12.38 14.13 14.15
N ARG A 45 -12.15 14.84 13.03
CA ARG A 45 -11.36 14.29 11.92
C ARG A 45 -9.90 14.00 12.29
N CYS A 46 -9.32 14.78 13.20
CA CYS A 46 -7.96 14.53 13.69
C CYS A 46 -7.91 13.28 14.57
N GLU A 47 -8.89 13.09 15.45
CA GLU A 47 -8.98 11.88 16.27
C GLU A 47 -9.20 10.63 15.41
N GLU A 48 -10.08 10.67 14.40
CA GLU A 48 -10.27 9.54 13.48
C GLU A 48 -8.99 9.12 12.75
N LEU A 49 -8.19 10.10 12.32
CA LEU A 49 -6.90 9.83 11.68
C LEU A 49 -5.88 9.27 12.67
N TRP A 50 -5.85 9.77 13.90
CA TRP A 50 -5.02 9.18 14.95
C TRP A 50 -5.44 7.75 15.29
N ASP A 51 -6.74 7.44 15.30
CA ASP A 51 -7.25 6.09 15.51
C ASP A 51 -6.81 5.13 14.39
N ARG A 52 -6.79 5.61 13.12
CA ARG A 52 -6.21 4.85 12.00
C ARG A 52 -4.72 4.61 12.19
N VAL A 53 -3.97 5.64 12.60
CA VAL A 53 -2.54 5.54 12.91
C VAL A 53 -2.29 4.53 14.03
N GLU A 54 -3.13 4.52 15.07
CA GLU A 54 -3.04 3.57 16.18
C GLU A 54 -3.33 2.13 15.70
N GLY A 55 -4.34 1.95 14.83
CA GLY A 55 -4.66 0.65 14.23
C GLY A 55 -3.50 0.02 13.44
N VAL A 56 -2.64 0.83 12.82
CA VAL A 56 -1.43 0.35 12.12
C VAL A 56 -0.13 0.64 12.86
N ARG A 57 -0.18 1.04 14.13
CA ARG A 57 1.00 1.43 14.93
C ARG A 57 2.09 0.37 14.95
N HIS A 58 1.72 -0.90 15.08
CA HIS A 58 2.65 -2.04 15.03
C HIS A 58 3.44 -2.14 13.71
N LYS A 59 2.86 -1.73 12.58
CA LYS A 59 3.54 -1.67 11.27
C LYS A 59 4.39 -0.41 11.18
N LEU A 60 3.82 0.74 11.55
CA LEU A 60 4.50 2.04 11.51
C LEU A 60 5.78 2.04 12.34
N THR A 61 5.71 1.62 13.60
CA THR A 61 6.88 1.59 14.50
C THR A 61 8.03 0.71 14.00
N ARG A 62 7.76 -0.29 13.14
CA ARG A 62 8.79 -1.14 12.54
C ARG A 62 9.53 -0.46 11.38
N ILE A 63 8.82 0.37 10.61
CA ILE A 63 9.36 1.01 9.41
C ILE A 63 9.90 2.41 9.69
N LEU A 64 9.32 3.11 10.67
CA LEU A 64 9.70 4.47 11.03
C LEU A 64 11.10 4.47 11.62
N ASN A 65 11.88 5.45 11.20
CA ASN A 65 13.18 5.73 11.77
C ASN A 65 13.16 7.09 12.47
N PRO A 66 13.07 7.13 13.81
CA PRO A 66 12.99 8.37 14.57
C PRO A 66 14.12 9.35 14.24
N ALA A 67 15.36 8.86 14.07
CA ALA A 67 16.52 9.70 13.75
C ALA A 67 16.42 10.45 12.40
N LYS A 68 15.55 9.99 11.48
CA LYS A 68 15.28 10.69 10.21
C LYS A 68 14.12 11.68 10.32
N LEU A 69 13.22 11.45 11.27
CA LEU A 69 11.98 12.20 11.43
C LEU A 69 12.17 13.37 12.40
N THR A 70 12.91 13.19 13.50
CA THR A 70 13.09 14.22 14.53
C THR A 70 13.61 15.56 14.01
N PRO A 71 14.56 15.65 13.04
CA PRO A 71 15.01 16.95 12.56
C PRO A 71 13.90 17.73 11.83
N TYR A 72 13.07 17.02 11.07
CA TYR A 72 11.93 17.61 10.36
C TYR A 72 10.82 18.02 11.34
N LEU A 73 10.52 17.19 12.32
CA LEU A 73 9.52 17.49 13.35
C LEU A 73 9.93 18.69 14.22
N ARG A 74 11.23 18.86 14.50
CA ARG A 74 11.77 20.08 15.13
C ARG A 74 11.58 21.31 14.25
N GLN A 75 11.81 21.20 12.94
CA GLN A 75 11.58 22.28 11.98
C GLN A 75 10.10 22.72 11.95
N CYS A 76 9.18 21.78 12.06
CA CYS A 76 7.74 22.03 12.16
C CYS A 76 7.31 22.60 13.53
N LYS A 77 8.22 22.72 14.50
CA LYS A 77 7.96 23.16 15.88
C LYS A 77 6.85 22.33 16.55
N VAL A 78 6.87 21.01 16.31
CA VAL A 78 5.97 20.06 16.98
C VAL A 78 6.70 19.26 18.06
N ILE A 79 8.01 19.16 17.98
CA ILE A 79 8.85 18.60 19.05
C ILE A 79 10.01 19.57 19.31
N ASP A 80 10.52 19.57 20.53
CA ASP A 80 11.69 20.37 20.91
C ASP A 80 12.99 19.54 20.98
N GLU A 81 14.07 20.16 21.47
CA GLU A 81 15.36 19.49 21.64
C GLU A 81 15.32 18.39 22.70
N GLN A 82 14.52 18.61 23.75
CA GLN A 82 14.38 17.68 24.85
C GLN A 82 13.58 16.44 24.42
N ASP A 83 12.51 16.63 23.67
CA ASP A 83 11.72 15.56 23.05
C ASP A 83 12.58 14.72 22.08
N GLU A 84 13.42 15.38 21.28
CA GLU A 84 14.35 14.68 20.38
C GLU A 84 15.36 13.83 21.17
N ASP A 85 16.00 14.41 22.18
CA ASP A 85 16.94 13.68 23.03
C ASP A 85 16.28 12.54 23.79
N GLU A 86 15.05 12.73 24.25
CA GLU A 86 14.26 11.68 24.90
C GLU A 86 14.01 10.51 23.94
N VAL A 87 13.63 10.78 22.70
CA VAL A 87 13.37 9.73 21.70
C VAL A 87 14.65 9.05 21.24
N LEU A 88 15.74 9.79 21.02
CA LEU A 88 16.96 9.26 20.42
C LEU A 88 17.95 8.68 21.43
N ASN A 89 18.11 9.32 22.59
CA ASN A 89 19.20 9.06 23.53
C ASN A 89 18.74 8.43 24.85
N SER A 90 17.43 8.38 25.14
CA SER A 90 16.93 7.74 26.37
C SER A 90 17.21 6.24 26.42
N THR A 91 17.69 5.77 27.57
CA THR A 91 17.90 4.35 27.88
C THR A 91 16.57 3.61 28.12
N GLN A 92 15.46 4.32 28.28
CA GLN A 92 14.12 3.74 28.48
C GLN A 92 13.59 3.05 27.21
N TYR A 93 14.13 3.38 26.04
CA TYR A 93 13.69 2.85 24.74
C TYR A 93 14.87 2.22 24.00
N PRO A 94 15.34 1.03 24.41
CA PRO A 94 16.53 0.41 23.84
C PRO A 94 16.36 0.01 22.37
N LEU A 95 15.12 -0.23 21.93
CA LEU A 95 14.79 -0.68 20.57
C LEU A 95 14.25 0.48 19.73
N ARG A 96 14.61 0.49 18.43
CA ARG A 96 14.08 1.48 17.46
C ARG A 96 12.55 1.51 17.42
N ILE A 97 11.92 0.36 17.56
CA ILE A 97 10.46 0.22 17.59
C ILE A 97 9.87 0.96 18.80
N SER A 98 10.49 0.83 19.97
CA SER A 98 10.08 1.53 21.20
C SER A 98 10.29 3.04 21.06
N LYS A 99 11.40 3.48 20.45
CA LYS A 99 11.67 4.90 20.14
C LYS A 99 10.63 5.49 19.19
N ALA A 100 10.28 4.77 18.13
CA ALA A 100 9.22 5.17 17.21
C ALA A 100 7.85 5.21 17.89
N GLY A 101 7.57 4.26 18.79
CA GLY A 101 6.37 4.25 19.62
C GLY A 101 6.25 5.51 20.47
N ARG A 102 7.35 5.90 21.15
CA ARG A 102 7.41 7.11 21.96
C ARG A 102 7.24 8.38 21.12
N LEU A 103 7.87 8.45 19.95
CA LEU A 103 7.73 9.58 19.04
C LEU A 103 6.25 9.80 18.65
N LEU A 104 5.51 8.72 18.36
CA LEU A 104 4.09 8.82 18.05
C LEU A 104 3.28 9.34 19.24
N ASP A 105 3.60 8.92 20.47
CA ASP A 105 2.92 9.41 21.67
C ASP A 105 3.12 10.91 21.88
N ILE A 106 4.35 11.40 21.67
CA ILE A 106 4.67 12.84 21.74
C ILE A 106 3.86 13.60 20.68
N LEU A 107 3.85 13.13 19.43
CA LEU A 107 3.11 13.77 18.34
C LEU A 107 1.59 13.77 18.58
N ARG A 108 1.05 12.72 19.21
CA ARG A 108 -0.37 12.68 19.61
C ARG A 108 -0.68 13.75 20.66
N GLY A 109 0.22 13.97 21.62
CA GLY A 109 0.09 15.03 22.63
C GLY A 109 0.08 16.46 22.06
N GLN A 110 0.66 16.65 20.87
CA GLN A 110 0.67 17.93 20.15
C GLN A 110 -0.61 18.18 19.32
N GLY A 111 -1.54 17.22 19.33
CA GLY A 111 -2.86 17.32 18.70
C GLY A 111 -2.79 17.47 17.17
N PRO A 112 -3.58 18.38 16.57
CA PRO A 112 -3.73 18.48 15.12
C PRO A 112 -2.43 18.87 14.40
N ARG A 113 -1.59 19.68 15.07
CA ARG A 113 -0.28 20.10 14.51
C ARG A 113 0.70 18.93 14.46
N GLY A 114 0.70 18.08 15.49
CA GLY A 114 1.52 16.87 15.52
C GLY A 114 1.09 15.86 14.46
N LEU A 115 -0.23 15.68 14.30
CA LEU A 115 -0.79 14.85 13.23
C LEU A 115 -0.37 15.35 11.84
N GLN A 116 -0.54 16.64 11.56
CA GLN A 116 -0.19 17.21 10.27
C GLN A 116 1.30 16.99 9.95
N ALA A 117 2.20 17.34 10.88
CA ALA A 117 3.64 17.14 10.69
C ALA A 117 4.00 15.65 10.52
N PHE A 118 3.32 14.76 11.24
CA PHE A 118 3.48 13.32 11.07
C PHE A 118 3.08 12.86 9.66
N MET A 119 1.93 13.31 9.17
CA MET A 119 1.41 12.95 7.85
C MET A 119 2.32 13.49 6.72
N GLU A 120 2.78 14.74 6.81
CA GLU A 120 3.74 15.31 5.87
C GLU A 120 5.08 14.53 5.88
N SER A 121 5.53 14.10 7.08
CA SER A 121 6.73 13.27 7.20
C SER A 121 6.55 11.87 6.60
N LEU A 122 5.36 11.27 6.75
CA LEU A 122 5.03 9.99 6.15
C LEU A 122 4.95 10.09 4.63
N GLU A 123 4.35 11.15 4.08
CA GLU A 123 4.29 11.37 2.64
C GLU A 123 5.70 11.45 2.03
N PHE A 124 6.62 12.13 2.72
CA PHE A 124 7.99 12.32 2.24
C PHE A 124 8.86 11.06 2.35
N TYR A 125 8.83 10.38 3.50
CA TYR A 125 9.73 9.25 3.78
C TYR A 125 9.13 7.88 3.45
N HIS A 126 7.80 7.75 3.50
CA HIS A 126 7.08 6.48 3.38
C HIS A 126 5.75 6.65 2.60
N PRO A 127 5.78 7.05 1.31
CA PRO A 127 4.60 7.40 0.53
C PRO A 127 3.57 6.27 0.41
N ASP A 128 4.01 5.01 0.40
CA ASP A 128 3.12 3.84 0.37
C ASP A 128 2.27 3.71 1.64
N GLN A 129 2.79 4.17 2.78
CA GLN A 129 2.16 4.05 4.09
C GLN A 129 1.25 5.24 4.36
N TYR A 130 1.69 6.43 3.93
CA TYR A 130 0.83 7.60 3.84
C TYR A 130 -0.43 7.29 3.02
N THR A 131 -0.28 6.72 1.82
CA THR A 131 -1.39 6.33 0.95
C THR A 131 -2.33 5.32 1.61
N GLN A 132 -1.79 4.36 2.37
CA GLN A 132 -2.59 3.38 3.11
C GLN A 132 -3.38 4.00 4.28
N LEU A 133 -2.85 5.06 4.90
CA LEU A 133 -3.45 5.74 6.06
C LEU A 133 -4.49 6.79 5.67
N THR A 134 -4.15 7.66 4.71
CA THR A 134 -5.07 8.70 4.23
C THR A 134 -6.14 8.14 3.31
N GLY A 135 -5.85 7.02 2.63
CA GLY A 135 -6.70 6.57 1.54
C GLY A 135 -6.73 7.59 0.40
N GLU A 136 -5.72 8.46 0.20
CA GLU A 136 -5.76 9.45 -0.89
C GLU A 136 -5.68 8.85 -2.30
N LYS A 137 -5.58 7.53 -2.43
CA LYS A 137 -6.00 6.78 -3.63
C LYS A 137 -7.48 6.39 -3.63
N GLU A 138 -8.33 7.09 -2.90
CA GLU A 138 -9.79 6.92 -2.88
C GLU A 138 -10.52 8.20 -3.32
N GLY A 139 -9.81 9.16 -3.92
CA GLY A 139 -10.44 10.10 -4.85
C GLY A 139 -10.93 9.38 -6.12
N PRO A 140 -11.76 10.03 -6.97
CA PRO A 140 -12.22 9.46 -8.25
C PRO A 140 -11.08 8.93 -9.13
N GLU A 141 -9.88 9.49 -9.00
CA GLU A 141 -8.66 9.07 -9.69
C GLU A 141 -8.11 7.73 -9.19
N GLY A 142 -8.21 7.47 -7.89
CA GLY A 142 -7.73 6.25 -7.26
C GLY A 142 -8.72 5.09 -7.38
N LEU A 143 -10.02 5.36 -7.33
CA LEU A 143 -11.05 4.40 -7.74
C LEU A 143 -10.89 4.00 -9.22
N THR A 144 -10.63 4.97 -10.10
CA THR A 144 -10.33 4.69 -11.51
C THR A 144 -9.08 3.82 -11.66
N GLN A 145 -8.01 4.11 -10.90
CA GLN A 145 -6.79 3.30 -10.92
C GLN A 145 -7.02 1.87 -10.39
N PHE A 146 -7.78 1.71 -9.31
CA PHE A 146 -8.15 0.40 -8.78
C PHE A 146 -8.96 -0.40 -9.81
N LEU A 147 -9.99 0.22 -10.40
CA LEU A 147 -10.80 -0.42 -11.44
C LEU A 147 -9.97 -0.79 -12.67
N LEU A 148 -9.05 0.06 -13.11
CA LEU A 148 -8.12 -0.25 -14.22
C LEU A 148 -7.21 -1.45 -13.89
N LEU A 149 -6.71 -1.53 -12.66
CA LEU A 149 -5.90 -2.65 -12.21
C LEU A 149 -6.72 -3.95 -12.14
N GLU A 150 -7.94 -3.91 -11.61
CA GLU A 150 -8.80 -5.10 -11.53
C GLU A 150 -9.25 -5.56 -12.92
N VAL A 151 -9.57 -4.63 -13.85
CA VAL A 151 -9.86 -4.96 -15.25
C VAL A 151 -8.65 -5.62 -15.93
N ARG A 152 -7.43 -5.12 -15.69
CA ARG A 152 -6.20 -5.72 -16.23
C ARG A 152 -6.01 -7.15 -15.71
N LYS A 153 -6.23 -7.35 -14.41
CA LYS A 153 -6.15 -8.66 -13.76
C LYS A 153 -7.20 -9.65 -14.29
N LEU A 154 -8.46 -9.23 -14.43
CA LEU A 154 -9.53 -10.05 -15.00
C LEU A 154 -9.26 -10.42 -16.46
N ARG A 155 -8.73 -9.50 -17.26
CA ARG A 155 -8.31 -9.78 -18.64
C ARG A 155 -7.20 -10.83 -18.71
N GLU A 156 -6.25 -10.77 -17.79
CA GLU A 156 -5.17 -11.74 -17.70
C GLU A 156 -5.67 -13.12 -17.25
N GLN A 157 -6.55 -13.16 -16.25
CA GLN A 157 -7.21 -14.40 -15.83
C GLN A 157 -8.02 -15.04 -16.96
N LEU A 158 -8.77 -14.25 -17.74
CA LEU A 158 -9.52 -14.75 -18.89
C LEU A 158 -8.60 -15.32 -19.98
N ARG A 159 -7.46 -14.65 -20.26
CA ARG A 159 -6.45 -15.16 -21.20
C ARG A 159 -5.87 -16.49 -20.73
N ASN A 160 -5.51 -16.59 -19.46
CA ASN A 160 -4.96 -17.80 -18.85
C ASN A 160 -5.97 -18.95 -18.83
N SER A 161 -7.23 -18.65 -18.49
CA SER A 161 -8.33 -19.61 -18.54
C SER A 161 -8.52 -20.18 -19.95
N ARG A 162 -8.59 -19.31 -20.97
CA ARG A 162 -8.70 -19.73 -22.39
C ARG A 162 -7.50 -20.55 -22.85
N MET A 163 -6.29 -20.21 -22.40
CA MET A 163 -5.10 -21.00 -22.72
C MET A 163 -5.17 -22.39 -22.08
N CYS A 164 -5.59 -22.48 -20.81
CA CYS A 164 -5.76 -23.74 -20.10
C CYS A 164 -6.84 -24.61 -20.76
N GLU A 165 -7.98 -24.02 -21.12
CA GLU A 165 -9.08 -24.68 -21.83
C GLU A 165 -8.60 -25.27 -23.16
N ARG A 166 -7.88 -24.50 -24.00
CA ARG A 166 -7.33 -25.01 -25.26
C ARG A 166 -6.40 -26.20 -25.05
N ARG A 167 -5.54 -26.13 -24.03
CA ARG A 167 -4.61 -27.21 -23.68
C ARG A 167 -5.36 -28.46 -23.21
N LEU A 168 -6.39 -28.29 -22.38
CA LEU A 168 -7.24 -29.40 -21.94
C LEU A 168 -8.01 -30.02 -23.11
N SER A 169 -8.64 -29.22 -23.96
CA SER A 169 -9.35 -29.70 -25.14
C SER A 169 -8.45 -30.46 -26.10
N GLN A 170 -7.20 -30.02 -26.28
CA GLN A 170 -6.22 -30.77 -27.06
C GLN A 170 -5.88 -32.12 -26.42
N ARG A 171 -5.69 -32.17 -25.10
CA ARG A 171 -5.44 -33.42 -24.38
C ARG A 171 -6.64 -34.37 -24.43
N CYS A 172 -7.86 -33.86 -24.31
CA CYS A 172 -9.07 -34.67 -24.43
C CYS A 172 -9.18 -35.30 -25.82
N ARG A 173 -8.96 -34.53 -26.90
CA ARG A 173 -8.96 -35.07 -28.27
C ARG A 173 -7.94 -36.19 -28.44
N MET A 174 -6.71 -35.99 -28.00
CA MET A 174 -5.67 -37.02 -28.06
C MET A 174 -6.06 -38.28 -27.27
N ALA A 175 -6.60 -38.11 -26.06
CA ALA A 175 -7.04 -39.23 -25.24
C ALA A 175 -8.22 -40.00 -25.87
N GLU A 176 -9.12 -39.29 -26.55
CA GLU A 176 -10.27 -39.87 -27.23
C GLU A 176 -9.88 -40.63 -28.50
N GLU A 177 -8.89 -40.13 -29.25
CA GLU A 177 -8.28 -40.85 -30.37
C GLU A 177 -7.60 -42.15 -29.91
N GLU A 178 -6.81 -42.11 -28.84
CA GLU A 178 -6.16 -43.31 -28.27
C GLU A 178 -7.19 -44.31 -27.76
N ARG A 179 -8.26 -43.84 -27.09
CA ARG A 179 -9.37 -44.67 -26.66
C ARG A 179 -10.05 -45.36 -27.85
N SER A 180 -10.36 -44.61 -28.91
CA SER A 180 -10.98 -45.16 -30.12
C SER A 180 -10.11 -46.23 -30.79
N ARG A 181 -8.79 -45.99 -30.90
CA ARG A 181 -7.82 -46.98 -31.40
C ARG A 181 -7.80 -48.25 -30.56
N ALA A 182 -7.77 -48.10 -29.23
CA ALA A 182 -7.79 -49.24 -28.31
C ALA A 182 -9.10 -50.03 -28.39
N GLU A 183 -10.24 -49.34 -28.50
CA GLU A 183 -11.56 -49.97 -28.66
C GLU A 183 -11.67 -50.76 -29.98
N HIS A 184 -11.19 -50.19 -31.09
CA HIS A 184 -11.14 -50.88 -32.39
C HIS A 184 -10.30 -52.16 -32.30
N LYS A 185 -9.06 -52.05 -31.79
CA LYS A 185 -8.16 -53.19 -31.62
C LYS A 185 -8.77 -54.27 -30.71
N ALA A 186 -9.47 -53.86 -29.65
CA ALA A 186 -10.15 -54.80 -28.76
C ALA A 186 -11.34 -55.49 -29.46
N GLN A 187 -12.06 -54.81 -30.36
CA GLN A 187 -13.12 -55.43 -31.17
C GLN A 187 -12.57 -56.44 -32.18
N GLU A 188 -11.45 -56.12 -32.84
CA GLU A 188 -10.77 -57.02 -33.78
C GLU A 188 -10.30 -58.29 -33.06
N LEU A 189 -9.57 -58.16 -31.95
CA LEU A 189 -9.11 -59.30 -31.16
C LEU A 189 -10.26 -60.17 -30.65
N ARG A 190 -11.41 -59.56 -30.30
CA ARG A 190 -12.61 -60.31 -29.93
C ARG A 190 -13.16 -61.10 -31.11
N HIS A 191 -13.20 -60.53 -32.31
CA HIS A 191 -13.63 -61.23 -33.52
C HIS A 191 -12.69 -62.39 -33.86
N GLU A 192 -11.38 -62.15 -33.84
CA GLU A 192 -10.37 -63.19 -34.09
C GLU A 192 -10.50 -64.35 -33.09
N ARG A 193 -10.68 -64.05 -31.80
CA ARG A 193 -10.90 -65.08 -30.77
C ARG A 193 -12.13 -65.93 -31.06
N LEU A 194 -13.26 -65.29 -31.40
CA LEU A 194 -14.50 -66.00 -31.74
C LEU A 194 -14.38 -66.83 -33.02
N GLN A 195 -13.58 -66.39 -33.99
CA GLN A 195 -13.29 -67.19 -35.19
C GLN A 195 -12.45 -68.41 -34.85
N LEU A 196 -11.39 -68.25 -34.05
CA LEU A 196 -10.56 -69.38 -33.59
C LEU A 196 -11.37 -70.39 -32.79
N GLU A 197 -12.25 -69.95 -31.88
CA GLU A 197 -13.17 -70.82 -31.11
C GLU A 197 -14.19 -71.56 -32.01
N ARG A 198 -14.44 -71.08 -33.23
CA ARG A 198 -15.38 -71.70 -34.17
C ARG A 198 -14.70 -72.70 -35.12
N PHE A 199 -13.40 -72.57 -35.34
CA PHE A 199 -12.63 -73.40 -36.28
C PHE A 199 -11.64 -74.37 -35.59
N GLY A 200 -11.52 -74.33 -34.26
CA GLY A 200 -10.78 -75.30 -33.44
C GLY A 200 -11.72 -76.25 -32.71
#